data_AF-G2SRS5-F1
#
_entry.id   AF-G2SRS5-F1
#
_cell.length_a   1.000
_cell.length_b   1.000
_cell.length_c   1.000
_cell.angle_alpha   90.00
_cell.angle_beta   90.00
_cell.angle_gamma   90.00
#
_symmetry.space_group_name_H-M   'P 1'
#
loop_
_entity.id
_entity.type
_entity.pdbx_description
1 polymer ?
#
loop_
_entity_poly.entity_id
_entity_poly.type
_entity_poly.pdbx_seq_one_letter_code
_entity_poly.pdbx_strand_id
1 'polypeptide(L)' 'MPVSDAQKKANEKWKAANREKQKIYNYKSKAKKFINEFVSQDDLLELRKMIDEKLKE' A
#
# COMPACT_ATOMS: atom_id res chain seq x y z
N MET A 1 -16.75 -1.95 19.08
CA MET A 1 -16.22 -1.61 20.42
C MET A 1 -15.13 -0.56 20.26
N PRO A 2 -15.12 0.52 21.05
CA PRO A 2 -14.05 1.52 20.98
C PRO A 2 -12.73 0.93 21.49
N VAL A 3 -11.64 1.29 20.80
CA VAL A 3 -10.27 0.86 21.15
C VAL A 3 -9.84 1.61 22.41
N SER A 4 -9.38 0.89 23.44
CA SER A 4 -8.95 1.52 24.70
C SER A 4 -7.71 2.39 24.49
N ASP A 5 -7.50 3.41 25.32
CA ASP A 5 -6.34 4.29 25.19
C ASP A 5 -5.00 3.55 25.37
N ALA A 6 -5.00 2.44 26.13
CA ALA A 6 -3.84 1.56 26.22
C ALA A 6 -3.56 0.84 24.89
N GLN A 7 -4.61 0.38 24.20
CA GLN A 7 -4.50 -0.25 22.88
C GLN A 7 -4.08 0.76 21.81
N LYS A 8 -4.54 2.02 21.89
CA LYS A 8 -4.07 3.10 21.00
C LYS A 8 -2.57 3.34 21.14
N LYS A 9 -2.08 3.52 22.38
CA LYS A 9 -0.63 3.72 22.65
C LYS A 9 0.22 2.54 22.19
N ALA A 10 -0.25 1.32 22.42
CA ALA A 10 0.43 0.11 21.95
C ALA A 10 0.50 0.06 20.41
N ASN A 11 -0.61 0.37 19.73
CA ASN A 11 -0.64 0.47 18.29
C ASN A 11 0.32 1.55 17.79
N GLU A 12 0.30 2.76 18.35
CA GLU A 12 1.19 3.85 17.96
C GLU A 12 2.66 3.46 18.10
N LYS A 13 3.05 2.81 19.20
CA LYS A 13 4.42 2.31 19.39
C LYS A 13 4.80 1.27 18.33
N TRP A 14 3.89 0.34 18.03
CA TRP A 14 4.10 -0.62 16.95
C TRP A 14 4.19 0.06 15.58
N LYS A 15 3.37 1.07 15.32
CA LYS A 15 3.39 1.84 14.07
C LYS A 15 4.71 2.58 13.90
N ALA A 16 5.21 3.21 14.96
CA ALA A 16 6.50 3.88 14.94
C ALA A 16 7.65 2.91 14.63
N ALA A 17 7.66 1.73 15.25
CA ALA A 17 8.67 0.70 15.02
C ALA A 17 8.56 0.02 13.64
N ASN A 18 7.38 0.04 13.00
CA ASN A 18 7.13 -0.62 11.71
C ASN A 18 6.78 0.36 10.59
N ARG A 19 7.27 1.61 10.69
CA ARG A 19 6.93 2.70 9.76
C ARG A 19 7.20 2.33 8.30
N GLU A 20 8.31 1.66 8.01
CA GLU A 20 8.66 1.24 6.65
C GLU A 20 7.71 0.17 6.10
N LYS A 21 7.37 -0.84 6.90
CA LYS A 21 6.40 -1.87 6.51
C LYS A 21 5.03 -1.25 6.22
N GLN A 22 4.61 -0.29 7.04
CA GLN A 22 3.36 0.44 6.80
C GLN A 22 3.40 1.28 5.54
N LYS A 23 4.53 1.93 5.26
CA LYS A 23 4.73 2.66 4.01
C LYS A 23 4.51 1.73 2.80
N ILE A 24 5.11 0.53 2.81
CA ILE A 24 4.91 -0.48 1.76
C ILE A 24 3.45 -0.92 1.67
N TYR A 25 2.80 -1.24 2.78
CA TYR A 25 1.39 -1.64 2.78
C TYR A 25 0.47 -0.55 2.24
N ASN A 26 0.72 0.70 2.63
CA ASN A 26 -0.05 1.84 2.13
C ASN A 26 0.11 1.99 0.62
N TYR A 27 1.33 1.90 0.09
CA TYR A 27 1.52 1.95 -1.36
C TYR A 27 0.84 0.79 -2.08
N LYS A 28 0.97 -0.43 -1.55
CA LYS A 28 0.32 -1.61 -2.13
C LYS A 28 -1.21 -1.47 -2.14
N SER A 29 -1.79 -0.97 -1.06
CA SER A 29 -3.23 -0.71 -0.97
C SER A 29 -3.68 0.37 -1.95
N LYS A 30 -2.92 1.47 -2.05
CA LYS A 30 -3.19 2.55 -3.01
C LYS A 30 -3.11 2.06 -4.46
N ALA A 31 -2.09 1.28 -4.80
CA ALA A 31 -1.93 0.70 -6.13
C ALA A 31 -3.10 -0.21 -6.50
N LYS A 32 -3.52 -1.09 -5.58
CA LYS A 32 -4.71 -1.93 -5.77
C LYS A 32 -5.97 -1.10 -6.01
N LYS A 33 -6.19 -0.07 -5.20
CA LYS A 33 -7.34 0.82 -5.35
C LYS A 33 -7.32 1.54 -6.70
N PHE A 34 -6.16 2.07 -7.08
CA PHE A 34 -5.98 2.73 -8.37
C PHE A 34 -6.34 1.80 -9.54
N ILE A 35 -5.75 0.61 -9.58
CA ILE A 35 -6.00 -0.39 -10.63
C ILE A 35 -7.47 -0.83 -10.69
N ASN A 36 -8.16 -0.90 -9.54
CA ASN A 36 -9.53 -1.39 -9.51
C ASN A 36 -10.60 -0.32 -9.79
N GLU A 37 -10.35 0.93 -9.39
CA GLU A 37 -11.41 1.97 -9.38
C GLU A 37 -11.18 3.12 -10.35
N PHE A 38 -9.92 3.41 -10.73
CA PHE A 38 -9.58 4.67 -11.42
C PHE A 38 -8.83 4.48 -12.74
N VAL A 39 -8.32 3.28 -13.00
CA VAL A 39 -7.40 3.03 -14.12
C VAL A 39 -8.13 3.11 -15.47
N SER A 40 -7.52 3.79 -16.44
CA SER A 40 -7.92 3.68 -17.85
C SER A 40 -7.23 2.49 -18.52
N GLN A 41 -7.65 2.17 -19.75
CA GLN A 41 -6.99 1.10 -20.51
C GLN A 41 -5.52 1.43 -20.81
N ASP A 42 -5.19 2.69 -21.05
CA ASP A 42 -3.82 3.14 -21.33
C ASP A 42 -2.93 2.98 -20.09
N ASP A 43 -3.42 3.43 -18.93
CA ASP A 43 -2.74 3.25 -17.64
C ASP A 43 -2.46 1.77 -17.33
N LEU A 44 -3.39 0.86 -17.66
CA LEU A 44 -3.19 -0.58 -17.47
C LEU A 44 -2.03 -1.12 -18.33
N LEU A 45 -1.92 -0.66 -19.57
CA LEU A 45 -0.86 -1.08 -20.50
C LEU A 45 0.50 -0.53 -20.05
N GLU A 46 0.55 0.73 -19.61
CA GLU A 46 1.76 1.33 -19.05
C GLU A 46 2.23 0.58 -17.80
N LEU A 47 1.33 0.38 -16.83
CA LEU A 47 1.64 -0.34 -15.59
C LEU A 47 2.10 -1.77 -15.87
N ARG A 48 1.47 -2.45 -16.84
CA ARG A 48 1.88 -3.79 -17.24
C ARG A 48 3.31 -3.80 -17.79
N LYS A 49 3.65 -2.86 -18.67
CA LYS A 49 5.00 -2.72 -19.22
C LYS A 49 6.04 -2.52 -18.12
N MET A 50 5.76 -1.62 -17.16
CA MET A 50 6.65 -1.36 -16.02
C MET A 50 6.88 -2.62 -15.16
N ILE A 51 5.83 -3.41 -14.94
CA ILE A 51 5.92 -4.68 -14.19
C ILE A 51 6.78 -5.69 -14.95
N ASP A 52 6.54 -5.85 -16.25
CA ASP A 52 7.27 -6.81 -17.08
C ASP A 52 8.76 -6.44 -17.22
N GLU A 53 9.09 -5.14 -17.26
CA GLU A 53 10.49 -4.67 -17.23
C GLU A 53 11.15 -4.98 -15.88
N LYS A 54 10.46 -4.74 -14.76
CA LYS A 54 10.99 -5.01 -13.41
C LYS A 54 11.15 -6.49 -13.08
N LEU A 55 10.39 -7.38 -13.70
CA LEU A 55 10.52 -8.83 -13.52
C LEU A 55 11.67 -9.45 -14.33
N LYS A 56 12.22 -8.71 -15.30
CA LYS A 56 13.37 -9.14 -16.11
C LYS A 56 14.71 -8.74 -15.52
N GLU A 57 14.69 -7.78 -14.58
CA GLU A 57 15.86 -7.36 -13.77
C GLU A 57 16.22 -8.43 -12.75
#